data_AF-A0A3P3Q5Q9-F1
#
_entry.id   AF-A0A3P3Q5Q9-F1
#
_cell.length_a   1.000
_cell.length_b   1.000
_cell.length_c   1.000
_cell.angle_alpha   90.00
_cell.angle_beta   90.00
_cell.angle_gamma   90.00
#
_symmetry.space_group_name_H-M   'P 1'
#
loop_
_entity.id
_entity.type
_entity.pdbx_description
1 polymer ?
#
loop_
_entity_poly.entity_id
_entity_poly.type
_entity_poly.pdbx_seq_one_letter_code
_entity_poly.pdbx_strand_id
1 'polypeptide(L)'
;MRGLRTNEGAKFEKYFAIIEEEAKRLGGVFFSETGEGRDLDLEDIEVCDLAGWLVPFDQADEFEALYLGRKDKEIWDSDRWDDMYIFVDYILDGDNVSVKFDKYEYDTQIFEEYESQKEAGTLSTRPIEELWKELKINDPDQ
;
A
#
# COMPACT_ATOMS: atom_id res chain seq x y z
N MET A 1 -3.57 19.56 -7.18
CA MET A 1 -2.59 19.14 -6.15
C MET A 1 -1.49 18.37 -6.86
N ARG A 2 -0.22 18.49 -6.46
CA ARG A 2 0.86 17.74 -7.13
C ARG A 2 0.79 16.29 -6.66
N GLY A 3 1.06 15.30 -7.51
CA GLY A 3 1.03 13.89 -7.10
C GLY A 3 -0.33 13.20 -7.17
N LEU A 4 -1.34 13.84 -7.76
CA LEU A 4 -2.64 13.25 -8.11
C LEU A 4 -2.88 13.36 -9.62
N ARG A 5 -3.45 12.30 -10.24
CA ARG A 5 -3.85 12.33 -11.67
C ARG A 5 -5.23 12.95 -11.90
N THR A 6 -6.01 13.12 -10.85
CA THR A 6 -7.41 13.52 -10.87
C THR A 6 -7.66 14.63 -9.85
N ASN A 7 -8.71 15.42 -10.10
CA ASN A 7 -9.23 16.32 -9.08
C ASN A 7 -10.09 15.49 -8.14
N GLU A 8 -9.76 15.52 -6.86
CA GLU A 8 -10.43 14.71 -5.84
C GLU A 8 -11.43 15.55 -5.04
N GLY A 9 -12.22 14.89 -4.19
CA GLY A 9 -13.12 15.58 -3.27
C GLY A 9 -12.36 16.39 -2.22
N ALA A 10 -12.94 17.51 -1.77
CA ALA A 10 -12.30 18.41 -0.80
C ALA A 10 -11.88 17.72 0.52
N LYS A 11 -12.60 16.67 0.93
CA LYS A 11 -12.25 15.86 2.11
C LYS A 11 -10.97 15.05 1.90
N PHE A 12 -10.85 14.39 0.76
CA PHE A 12 -9.65 13.64 0.39
C PHE A 12 -8.46 14.58 0.13
N GLU A 13 -8.67 15.71 -0.53
CA GLU A 13 -7.59 16.70 -0.75
C GLU A 13 -7.03 17.25 0.58
N LYS A 14 -7.84 17.37 1.64
CA LYS A 14 -7.34 17.68 2.99
C LYS A 14 -6.43 16.58 3.54
N TYR A 15 -6.78 15.31 3.34
CA TYR A 15 -5.92 14.17 3.72
C TYR A 15 -4.64 14.14 2.90
N PHE A 16 -4.74 14.32 1.58
CA PHE A 16 -3.58 14.31 0.71
C PHE A 16 -2.61 15.47 1.01
N ALA A 17 -3.10 16.61 1.51
CA ALA A 17 -2.23 17.68 2.00
C ALA A 17 -1.34 17.23 3.18
N ILE A 18 -1.84 16.39 4.09
CA ILE A 18 -1.05 15.80 5.19
C ILE A 18 0.04 14.88 4.62
N ILE A 19 -0.31 14.08 3.61
CA ILE A 19 0.64 13.20 2.90
C ILE A 19 1.71 14.02 2.18
N GLU A 20 1.34 15.10 1.49
CA GLU A 20 2.28 16.00 0.84
C GLU A 20 3.26 16.63 1.83
N GLU A 21 2.79 17.07 3.01
CA GLU A 21 3.63 17.65 4.05
C GLU A 21 4.65 16.65 4.58
N GLU A 22 4.22 15.41 4.84
CA GLU A 22 5.10 14.36 5.30
C GLU A 22 6.09 13.90 4.20
N ALA A 23 5.65 13.78 2.95
CA ALA A 23 6.52 13.49 1.81
C ALA A 23 7.62 14.56 1.66
N LYS A 24 7.25 15.85 1.83
CA LYS A 24 8.22 16.96 1.81
C LYS A 24 9.24 16.83 2.94
N ARG A 25 8.80 16.44 4.14
CA ARG A 25 9.68 16.20 5.30
C ARG A 25 10.67 15.05 5.03
N LEU A 26 10.25 14.05 4.26
CA LEU A 26 11.08 12.92 3.82
C LEU A 26 11.96 13.24 2.60
N GLY A 27 11.87 14.45 2.03
CA GLY A 27 12.75 14.92 0.96
C GLY A 27 12.22 14.69 -0.46
N GLY A 28 10.91 14.51 -0.62
CA GLY A 28 10.33 14.22 -1.93
C GLY A 28 8.89 14.69 -2.12
N VAL A 29 8.30 14.18 -3.21
CA VAL A 29 6.89 14.35 -3.58
C VAL A 29 6.28 12.95 -3.66
N PHE A 30 5.13 12.77 -3.01
CA PHE A 30 4.37 11.54 -3.14
C PHE A 30 3.46 11.61 -4.37
N PHE A 31 3.50 10.59 -5.22
CA PHE A 31 2.62 10.41 -6.38
C PHE A 31 1.73 9.20 -6.14
N SER A 32 0.43 9.43 -5.96
CA SER A 32 -0.54 8.38 -5.62
C SER A 32 -0.81 7.46 -6.81
N GLU A 33 -0.82 6.15 -6.61
CA GLU A 33 -1.26 5.18 -7.63
C GLU A 33 -2.63 4.60 -7.28
N THR A 34 -2.75 4.07 -6.08
CA THR A 34 -3.93 3.31 -5.65
C THR A 34 -4.26 3.58 -4.19
N GLY A 35 -5.55 3.39 -3.86
CA GLY A 35 -5.98 3.20 -2.48
C GLY A 35 -5.77 1.74 -2.07
N GLU A 36 -5.35 1.53 -0.83
CA GLU A 36 -5.04 0.22 -0.22
C GLU A 36 -6.10 -0.18 0.82
N GLY A 37 -7.24 0.51 0.82
CA GLY A 37 -8.38 0.25 1.70
C GLY A 37 -8.28 0.98 3.03
N ARG A 38 -8.88 0.38 4.07
CA ARG A 38 -9.12 1.02 5.38
C ARG A 38 -9.84 2.37 5.25
N ASP A 39 -10.71 2.51 4.24
CA ASP A 39 -11.44 3.73 3.93
C ASP A 39 -12.31 4.19 5.10
N LEU A 40 -12.22 5.47 5.43
CA LEU A 40 -13.00 6.09 6.50
C LEU A 40 -13.40 7.52 6.11
N ASP A 41 -14.70 7.75 6.03
CA ASP A 41 -15.29 9.08 5.84
C ASP A 41 -15.64 9.70 7.20
N LEU A 42 -14.84 10.68 7.62
CA LEU A 42 -15.08 11.47 8.83
C LEU A 42 -15.77 12.79 8.46
N GLU A 43 -16.25 13.54 9.44
CA GLU A 43 -17.01 14.78 9.20
C GLU A 43 -16.25 15.75 8.28
N ASP A 44 -14.96 15.92 8.52
CA ASP A 44 -14.12 16.93 7.85
C ASP A 44 -13.07 16.38 6.88
N ILE A 45 -12.82 15.08 6.86
CA ILE A 45 -11.71 14.45 6.14
C ILE A 45 -12.09 13.03 5.72
N GLU A 46 -11.59 12.58 4.58
CA GLU A 46 -11.75 11.21 4.09
C GLU A 46 -10.35 10.63 3.98
N VAL A 47 -10.13 9.50 4.66
CA VAL A 47 -8.82 8.84 4.75
C VAL A 47 -8.90 7.42 4.22
N CYS A 48 -7.82 6.98 3.59
CA CYS A 48 -7.58 5.59 3.24
C CYS A 48 -6.07 5.36 3.22
N ASP A 49 -5.64 4.12 3.37
CA ASP A 49 -4.25 3.80 3.11
C ASP A 49 -3.99 3.95 1.61
N LEU A 50 -2.78 4.38 1.23
CA LEU A 50 -2.41 4.61 -0.17
C LEU A 50 -1.13 3.86 -0.51
N ALA A 51 -0.94 3.62 -1.81
CA ALA A 51 0.36 3.25 -2.35
C ALA A 51 0.67 4.07 -3.60
N GLY A 52 1.96 4.26 -3.84
CA GLY A 52 2.46 5.10 -4.92
C GLY A 52 3.96 5.27 -4.81
N TRP A 53 4.48 6.41 -5.28
CA TRP A 53 5.92 6.66 -5.31
C TRP A 53 6.30 7.86 -4.46
N LEU A 54 7.29 7.71 -3.59
CA LEU A 54 7.96 8.84 -2.92
C LEU A 54 9.21 9.22 -3.71
N VAL A 55 9.07 10.21 -4.58
CA VAL A 55 10.12 10.59 -5.53
C VAL A 55 10.92 11.77 -5.00
N PRO A 56 12.27 11.71 -4.97
CA PRO A 56 13.11 12.84 -4.58
C PRO A 56 12.83 14.10 -5.41
N PHE A 57 12.96 15.28 -4.79
CA PHE A 57 12.61 16.56 -5.43
C PHE A 57 13.31 16.82 -6.77
N ASP A 58 14.57 16.39 -6.90
CA ASP A 58 15.38 16.57 -8.11
C ASP A 58 14.96 15.67 -9.28
N GLN A 59 14.13 14.66 -9.01
CA GLN A 59 13.58 13.72 -9.99
C GLN A 59 12.06 13.87 -10.19
N ALA A 60 11.39 14.64 -9.32
CA ALA A 60 9.94 14.75 -9.29
C ALA A 60 9.35 15.32 -10.60
N ASP A 61 10.02 16.26 -11.26
CA ASP A 61 9.52 16.84 -12.53
C ASP A 61 9.56 15.82 -13.68
N GLU A 62 10.62 15.00 -13.73
CA GLU A 62 10.75 13.91 -14.70
C GLU A 62 9.65 12.87 -14.47
N PHE A 63 9.49 12.44 -13.22
CA PHE A 63 8.48 11.46 -12.85
C PHE A 63 7.07 11.95 -13.12
N GLU A 64 6.77 13.20 -12.77
CA GLU A 64 5.45 13.81 -12.98
C GLU A 64 5.06 13.84 -14.46
N ALA A 65 6.00 14.11 -15.36
CA ALA A 65 5.75 14.07 -16.80
C ALA A 65 5.33 12.67 -17.28
N LEU A 66 5.97 11.61 -16.76
CA LEU A 66 5.59 10.23 -17.05
C LEU A 66 4.23 9.87 -16.43
N TYR A 67 4.05 10.24 -15.16
CA TYR A 67 2.88 9.95 -14.36
C TYR A 67 1.61 10.60 -14.91
N LEU A 68 1.65 11.89 -15.24
CA LEU A 68 0.54 12.60 -15.89
C LEU A 68 0.37 12.19 -17.35
N GLY A 69 1.46 11.79 -18.01
CA GLY A 69 1.47 11.24 -19.36
C GLY A 69 0.90 9.82 -19.49
N ARG A 70 0.47 9.20 -18.38
CA ARG A 70 -0.02 7.80 -18.31
C ARG A 70 0.99 6.82 -18.91
N LYS A 71 2.27 7.06 -18.66
CA LYS A 71 3.37 6.21 -19.11
C LYS A 71 3.63 5.05 -18.16
N ASP A 72 2.56 4.38 -17.73
CA ASP A 72 2.59 3.44 -16.61
C ASP A 72 3.57 2.29 -16.87
N LYS A 73 3.62 1.77 -18.11
CA LYS A 73 4.61 0.75 -18.49
C LYS A 73 6.06 1.24 -18.34
N GLU A 74 6.34 2.49 -18.70
CA GLU A 74 7.69 3.07 -18.58
C GLU A 74 8.08 3.27 -17.11
N ILE A 75 7.10 3.53 -16.25
CA ILE A 75 7.30 3.63 -14.80
C ILE A 75 7.57 2.25 -14.20
N TRP A 76 6.68 1.29 -14.44
CA TRP A 76 6.76 -0.07 -13.86
C TRP A 76 7.92 -0.92 -14.39
N ASP A 77 8.36 -0.71 -15.63
CA ASP A 77 9.53 -1.43 -16.18
C ASP A 77 10.87 -0.86 -15.68
N SER A 78 10.87 0.21 -14.87
CA SER A 78 12.08 0.87 -14.39
C SER A 78 12.38 0.52 -12.94
N ASP A 79 13.47 -0.23 -12.71
CA ASP A 79 13.97 -0.54 -11.36
C ASP A 79 14.16 0.73 -10.50
N ARG A 80 14.57 1.85 -11.12
CA ARG A 80 14.72 3.14 -10.42
C ARG A 80 13.42 3.62 -9.78
N TRP A 81 12.31 3.50 -10.50
CA TRP A 81 11.01 3.94 -10.03
C TRP A 81 10.37 2.89 -9.12
N ASP A 82 10.56 1.62 -9.41
CA ASP A 82 10.15 0.51 -8.53
C ASP A 82 10.76 0.66 -7.13
N ASP A 83 12.05 1.00 -7.05
CA ASP A 83 12.76 1.29 -5.80
C ASP A 83 12.16 2.48 -5.01
N MET A 84 11.32 3.32 -5.62
CA MET A 84 10.65 4.44 -4.95
C MET A 84 9.20 4.14 -4.58
N TYR A 85 8.68 2.97 -4.96
CA TYR A 85 7.34 2.54 -4.59
C TYR A 85 7.25 2.34 -3.07
N ILE A 86 6.18 2.85 -2.49
CA ILE A 86 6.01 2.93 -1.04
C ILE A 86 4.52 2.95 -0.66
N PHE A 87 4.24 2.46 0.54
CA PHE A 87 2.91 2.48 1.14
C PHE A 87 2.81 3.63 2.14
N VAL A 88 1.62 4.18 2.26
CA VAL A 88 1.29 5.30 3.15
C VAL A 88 0.10 4.87 4.00
N ASP A 89 0.39 4.55 5.26
CA ASP A 89 -0.65 4.19 6.22
C ASP A 89 -1.10 5.43 6.97
N TYR A 90 -2.41 5.64 7.10
CA TYR A 90 -2.91 6.65 8.03
C TYR A 90 -2.92 6.12 9.47
N ILE A 91 -2.63 7.03 10.40
CA ILE A 91 -2.68 6.82 11.83
C ILE A 91 -3.68 7.82 12.42
N LEU A 92 -4.68 7.29 13.12
CA LEU A 92 -5.64 8.10 13.88
C LEU A 92 -5.26 8.11 15.36
N ASP A 93 -5.09 9.30 15.92
CA ASP A 93 -4.96 9.53 17.37
C ASP A 93 -6.02 10.54 17.82
N GLY A 94 -7.18 10.01 18.21
CA GLY A 94 -8.40 10.80 18.42
C GLY A 94 -8.85 11.45 17.11
N ASP A 95 -8.93 12.78 17.10
CA ASP A 95 -9.31 13.57 15.93
C ASP A 95 -8.10 13.95 15.05
N ASN A 96 -6.88 13.58 15.44
CA ASN A 96 -5.67 13.89 14.67
C ASN A 96 -5.37 12.79 13.66
N VAL A 97 -5.15 13.20 12.41
CA VAL A 97 -4.70 12.33 11.33
C VAL A 97 -3.21 12.59 11.08
N SER A 98 -2.41 11.53 11.06
CA SER A 98 -1.02 11.56 10.60
C SER A 98 -0.77 10.38 9.68
N VAL A 99 0.38 10.34 9.00
CA VAL A 99 0.71 9.27 8.06
C VAL A 99 2.11 8.72 8.30
N LYS A 100 2.30 7.45 7.96
CA LYS A 100 3.60 6.78 7.97
C LYS A 100 3.87 6.23 6.57
N PHE A 101 5.05 6.54 6.07
CA PHE A 101 5.57 5.95 4.84
C PHE A 101 6.35 4.68 5.21
N ASP A 102 5.99 3.55 4.60
CA ASP A 102 6.64 2.27 4.86
C ASP A 102 6.82 1.45 3.58
N LYS A 103 7.94 0.74 3.51
CA LYS A 103 8.14 -0.28 2.49
C LYS A 103 7.82 -1.62 3.12
N TYR A 104 6.78 -2.28 2.62
CA TYR A 104 6.51 -3.65 3.01
C TYR A 104 7.58 -4.56 2.40
N GLU A 105 8.66 -4.77 3.15
CA GLU A 105 9.58 -5.88 2.89
C GLU A 105 8.88 -7.16 3.32
N TYR A 106 8.57 -8.04 2.37
CA TYR A 106 8.14 -9.39 2.69
C TYR A 106 9.31 -10.11 3.35
N ASP A 107 9.12 -10.54 4.60
CA ASP A 107 10.09 -11.40 5.26
C ASP A 107 10.08 -12.79 4.61
N THR A 108 10.91 -12.97 3.58
CA THR A 108 11.01 -14.24 2.86
C THR A 108 11.55 -15.36 3.74
N GLN A 109 12.15 -15.05 4.89
CA GLN A 109 12.64 -16.04 5.86
C GLN A 109 11.48 -16.86 6.43
N ILE A 110 10.27 -16.30 6.54
CA ILE A 110 9.07 -17.02 6.96
C ILE A 110 8.77 -18.18 5.99
N PHE A 111 8.94 -17.96 4.69
CA PHE A 111 8.72 -19.02 3.69
C PHE A 111 9.82 -20.07 3.72
N GLU A 112 11.08 -19.66 3.89
CA GLU A 112 12.21 -20.59 4.01
C GLU A 112 12.10 -21.47 5.26
N GLU A 113 11.71 -20.89 6.39
CA GLU A 113 11.46 -21.61 7.63
C GLU A 113 10.28 -22.58 7.47
N TYR A 114 9.16 -22.13 6.89
CA TYR A 114 7.99 -22.97 6.63
C TYR A 114 8.34 -24.22 5.81
N GLU A 115 9.05 -24.05 4.69
CA GLU A 115 9.44 -25.19 3.85
C GLU A 115 10.45 -26.10 4.56
N SER A 116 11.38 -25.55 5.34
CA SER A 116 12.32 -26.33 6.15
C SER A 116 11.61 -27.18 7.22
N GLN A 117 10.63 -26.60 7.94
CA GLN A 117 9.87 -27.31 8.97
C GLN A 117 8.98 -28.41 8.37
N LYS A 118 8.43 -28.16 7.18
CA LYS A 118 7.64 -29.12 6.39
C LYS A 118 8.50 -30.29 5.90
N GLU A 119 9.70 -30.04 5.36
CA GLU A 119 10.65 -31.09 4.98
C GLU A 119 11.12 -31.91 6.19
N ALA A 120 11.37 -31.26 7.32
CA ALA A 120 11.75 -31.92 8.56
C ALA A 120 10.60 -32.71 9.22
N GLY A 121 9.37 -32.61 8.72
CA GLY A 121 8.19 -33.24 9.31
C GLY A 121 7.80 -32.68 10.68
N THR A 122 8.31 -31.50 11.02
CA THR A 122 8.06 -30.81 12.30
C THR A 122 6.86 -29.86 12.23
N LEU A 123 6.50 -29.43 11.01
CA LEU A 123 5.32 -28.63 10.78
C LEU A 123 4.05 -29.51 10.84
N SER A 124 3.13 -29.16 11.73
CA SER A 124 1.82 -29.81 11.82
C SER A 124 0.95 -29.43 10.64
N THR A 125 1.06 -30.17 9.54
CA THR A 125 0.17 -30.02 8.37
C THR A 125 -0.94 -31.07 8.42
N ARG A 126 -2.13 -30.71 7.96
CA ARG A 126 -3.20 -31.68 7.70
C ARG A 126 -3.96 -31.33 6.41
N PRO A 127 -4.57 -32.32 5.73
CA PRO A 127 -5.38 -32.06 4.55
C PRO A 127 -6.56 -31.13 4.87
N ILE A 128 -6.92 -30.26 3.93
CA ILE A 128 -8.02 -29.31 4.12
C ILE A 128 -9.37 -30.02 4.35
N GLU A 129 -9.51 -31.25 3.84
CA GLU A 129 -10.67 -32.13 4.03
C GLU A 129 -10.93 -32.51 5.49
N GLU A 130 -9.89 -32.55 6.32
CA GLU A 130 -10.05 -32.79 7.76
C GLU A 130 -10.63 -31.56 8.47
N LEU A 131 -10.21 -30.35 8.08
CA LEU A 131 -10.78 -29.08 8.54
C LEU A 131 -12.26 -28.94 8.14
N TRP A 132 -12.61 -29.28 6.90
CA TRP A 132 -14.00 -29.20 6.42
C TRP A 132 -14.96 -30.09 7.23
N LYS A 133 -14.51 -31.31 7.59
CA LYS A 133 -15.29 -32.23 8.43
C LYS A 133 -15.51 -31.69 9.84
N GLU A 134 -14.51 -31.05 10.44
CA GLU A 134 -14.60 -30.45 11.77
C GLU A 134 -15.53 -29.25 11.81
N LEU A 135 -15.46 -28.39 10.78
CA LEU A 135 -16.33 -27.22 10.64
C LEU A 135 -17.78 -27.61 10.29
N LYS A 136 -18.07 -28.90 10.09
CA LYS A 136 -19.36 -29.42 9.62
C LYS A 136 -19.84 -28.73 8.35
N ILE A 137 -18.92 -28.23 7.53
CA ILE A 137 -19.22 -27.77 6.17
C ILE A 137 -19.31 -29.03 5.32
N ASN A 138 -20.39 -29.76 5.54
CA ASN A 138 -20.85 -30.81 4.66
C ASN A 138 -22.10 -30.27 3.98
N ASP A 139 -21.97 -29.61 2.83
CA ASP A 139 -22.95 -29.82 1.78
C ASP A 139 -22.48 -29.35 0.39
N PRO A 140 -22.48 -30.24 -0.62
CA PRO A 140 -22.49 -29.85 -2.04
C PRO A 140 -23.87 -29.38 -2.54
N ASP A 141 -24.95 -29.48 -1.74
CA ASP A 141 -26.34 -29.15 -2.12
C ASP A 141 -26.93 -27.91 -1.39
N GLN A 142 -26.11 -26.94 -0.97
CA GLN A 142 -26.58 -25.57 -0.67
C GLN A 142 -26.23 -24.58 -1.77
#